data_AF-J1T4P6-F1
#
_entry.id   AF-J1T4P6-F1
#
_cell.length_a   1.000
_cell.length_b   1.000
_cell.length_c   1.000
_cell.angle_alpha   90.00
_cell.angle_beta   90.00
_cell.angle_gamma   90.00
#
_symmetry.space_group_name_H-M   'P 1'
#
loop_
_entity.id
_entity.type
_entity.pdbx_description
1 polymer ?
#
loop_
_entity_poly.entity_id
_entity_poly.type
_entity_poly.pdbx_seq_one_letter_code
_entity_poly.pdbx_strand_id
1 'polypeptide(L)' 'MKVLSVSSEVFPLIKTGGLADVAGALPIALKSFGVETKT' A
#
# COMPACT_ATOMS: atom_id res chain seq x y z
N MET A 1 3.68 -13.26 -7.00
CA MET A 1 4.30 -12.15 -7.78
C MET A 1 4.89 -11.15 -6.80
N LYS A 2 6.04 -10.52 -7.09
CA LYS A 2 6.66 -9.51 -6.21
C LYS A 2 6.48 -8.12 -6.78
N VAL A 3 5.97 -7.18 -5.98
CA VAL A 3 5.65 -5.81 -6.39
C VAL A 3 6.23 -4.80 -5.40
N LEU A 4 6.84 -3.73 -5.92
CA LEU A 4 7.18 -2.55 -5.12
C LEU A 4 6.04 -1.53 -5.25
N SER A 5 5.43 -1.15 -4.13
CA SER A 5 4.39 -0.14 -4.06
C SER A 5 5.03 1.21 -3.73
N VAL A 6 4.91 2.18 -4.65
CA VAL A 6 5.49 3.52 -4.49
C VAL A 6 4.36 4.55 -4.51
N SER A 7 4.32 5.42 -3.51
CA SER A 7 3.31 6.46 -3.33
C SER A 7 3.96 7.68 -2.66
N SER A 8 3.40 8.88 -2.87
CA SER A 8 3.80 10.10 -2.17
C SER A 8 3.22 10.21 -0.75
N GLU A 9 2.27 9.35 -0.38
CA GLU A 9 1.62 9.34 0.94
C GLU A 9 1.25 7.92 1.39
N VAL A 10 1.23 7.68 2.72
CA VAL A 10 0.90 6.39 3.35
C VAL A 10 0.41 6.59 4.79
N PHE A 11 -0.76 6.05 5.13
CA PHE A 11 -1.28 6.09 6.51
C PHE A 11 -0.57 5.01 7.36
N PRO A 12 -0.18 5.29 8.63
CA PRO A 12 -0.46 6.50 9.42
C PRO A 12 0.61 7.59 9.36
N LEU A 13 1.61 7.48 8.47
CA LEU A 13 2.78 8.36 8.48
C LEU A 13 2.50 9.74 7.86
N ILE A 14 1.94 9.78 6.64
CA ILE A 14 1.66 11.01 5.87
C ILE A 14 0.34 10.81 5.12
N LYS A 15 -0.60 11.76 5.27
CA LYS A 15 -1.91 11.74 4.59
C LYS A 15 -2.33 13.14 4.18
N THR A 16 -2.52 13.34 2.88
CA THR A 16 -3.16 14.54 2.31
C THR A 16 -4.51 14.22 1.67
N GLY A 17 -4.72 12.97 1.22
CA GLY A 17 -5.97 12.50 0.66
C GLY A 17 -6.23 11.01 0.86
N GLY A 18 -7.07 10.43 0.00
CA GLY A 18 -7.45 9.02 0.06
C GLY A 18 -6.38 8.05 -0.47
N LEU A 19 -5.34 8.55 -1.15
CA LEU A 19 -4.25 7.70 -1.65
C LEU A 19 -3.47 7.08 -0.48
N ALA A 20 -3.28 7.79 0.63
CA ALA A 20 -2.58 7.29 1.82
C ALA A 20 -3.27 6.06 2.45
N ASP A 21 -4.60 6.05 2.44
CA ASP A 21 -5.39 4.93 2.95
C ASP A 21 -5.25 3.71 2.04
N VAL A 22 -5.28 3.92 0.73
CA VAL A 22 -5.07 2.85 -0.27
C VAL A 22 -3.64 2.31 -0.18
N ALA A 23 -2.63 3.17 -0.12
CA ALA A 23 -1.22 2.78 -0.02
C ALA A 23 -0.93 2.00 1.26
N GLY A 24 -1.63 2.29 2.36
CA GLY A 24 -1.52 1.53 3.62
C GLY A 24 -2.28 0.20 3.62
N ALA A 25 -3.47 0.14 3.01
CA ALA A 25 -4.36 -1.03 3.10
C ALA A 25 -4.16 -2.05 1.96
N LEU A 26 -3.90 -1.59 0.74
CA LEU A 26 -3.81 -2.45 -0.45
C LEU A 26 -2.70 -3.52 -0.35
N PRO A 27 -1.49 -3.23 0.16
CA PRO A 27 -0.45 -4.24 0.38
C PRO A 27 -0.93 -5.43 1.23
N ILE A 28 -1.79 -5.18 2.22
CA ILE A 28 -2.33 -6.21 3.11
C ILE A 28 -3.38 -7.05 2.39
N ALA A 29 -4.29 -6.40 1.65
CA ALA A 29 -5.34 -7.08 0.89
C ALA A 29 -4.76 -8.02 -0.19
N LEU A 30 -3.71 -7.57 -0.87
CA LEU A 30 -3.03 -8.30 -1.94
C LEU A 30 -2.35 -9.61 -1.48
N LYS A 31 -2.00 -9.73 -0.19
CA LYS A 31 -1.43 -10.97 0.36
C LYS A 31 -2.36 -12.17 0.20
N SER A 32 -3.67 -11.97 0.31
CA SER A 32 -4.67 -13.04 0.14
C SER A 32 -4.71 -13.61 -1.29
N PHE A 33 -4.18 -12.88 -2.25
CA PHE A 33 -4.07 -13.26 -3.66
C PHE A 33 -2.67 -13.74 -4.06
N GLY A 34 -1.77 -13.98 -3.09
CA GLY A 34 -0.40 -14.44 -3.38
C GLY A 34 0.51 -13.37 -3.99
N VAL A 35 0.18 -12.09 -3.79
CA VAL A 35 1.01 -10.96 -4.22
C VAL A 35 1.78 -10.45 -3.01
N GLU A 36 3.10 -10.56 -3.09
CA GLU A 36 4.02 -10.05 -2.07
C GLU A 36 4.39 -8.61 -2.44
N THR A 37 4.10 -7.69 -1.53
CA THR A 37 4.33 -6.25 -1.72
C THR A 37 5.33 -5.72 -0.70
N LYS A 38 6.17 -4.78 -1.13
CA LYS A 38 6.98 -3.92 -0.26
C LYS A 38 6.58 -2.46 -0.48
N THR A 39 6.45 -1.70 0.60
CA THR A 39 6.07 -0.27 0.63
C THR A 39 7.17 0.50 1.33
#